data_AF-A0A353NN32-F1
#
_entry.id   AF-A0A353NN32-F1
#
_cell.length_a   1.000
_cell.length_b   1.000
_cell.length_c   1.000
_cell.angle_alpha   90.00
_cell.angle_beta   90.00
_cell.angle_gamma   90.00
#
_symmetry.space_group_name_H-M   'P 1'
#
loop_
_entity.id
_entity.type
_entity.pdbx_description
1 polymer ?
#
loop_
_entity_poly.entity_id
_entity_poly.type
_entity_poly.pdbx_seq_one_letter_code
_entity_poly.pdbx_strand_id
1 'polypeptide(L)' 'MVTRMMEYIGLEPDRLLVKWVSGSEAQKFVDTVEQLTTQVRALGPNRKLREHYE' A
#
# COMPACT_ATOMS: atom_id res chain seq x y z
N MET A 1 -14.61 1.24 -0.74
CA MET A 1 -14.64 2.44 -1.60
C MET A 1 -13.24 2.80 -2.10
N VAL A 2 -12.27 3.03 -1.20
CA VAL A 2 -10.87 3.39 -1.58
C VAL A 2 -10.20 2.32 -2.47
N THR A 3 -10.38 1.03 -2.17
CA THR A 3 -9.87 -0.09 -3.00
C THR A 3 -10.33 -0.01 -4.45
N ARG A 4 -11.63 0.26 -4.68
CA ARG A 4 -12.19 0.42 -6.04
C ARG A 4 -11.69 1.67 -6.74
N MET A 5 -11.44 2.74 -5.98
CA MET A 5 -10.84 3.96 -6.52
C MET A 5 -9.41 3.68 -7.00
N MET A 6 -8.63 2.88 -6.25
CA MET A 6 -7.28 2.49 -6.65
C MET A 6 -7.29 1.72 -7.97
N GLU A 7 -8.18 0.74 -8.12
CA GLU A 7 -8.37 0.02 -9.39
C GLU A 7 -8.72 0.98 -10.53
N TYR A 8 -9.63 1.92 -10.28
CA TYR A 8 -10.07 2.91 -11.26
C TYR A 8 -8.93 3.82 -11.75
N ILE A 9 -8.04 4.27 -10.86
CA ILE A 9 -6.85 5.06 -11.22
C ILE A 9 -5.66 4.18 -11.67
N GLY A 10 -5.89 2.87 -11.84
CA GLY A 10 -4.93 1.92 -12.37
C GLY A 10 -3.97 1.32 -11.33
N LEU A 11 -4.07 1.66 -10.05
CA LEU A 11 -3.20 1.11 -9.01
C LEU A 11 -3.63 -0.29 -8.57
N GLU A 12 -2.65 -1.13 -8.25
CA GLU A 12 -2.90 -2.41 -7.60
C GLU A 12 -3.44 -2.19 -6.18
N PRO A 13 -4.62 -2.72 -5.84
CA PRO A 13 -5.23 -2.54 -4.52
C PRO A 13 -4.39 -3.00 -3.35
N ASP A 14 -3.58 -4.04 -3.57
CA ASP A 14 -2.67 -4.64 -2.60
C ASP A 14 -1.58 -3.69 -2.12
N ARG A 15 -1.45 -2.51 -2.74
CA ARG A 15 -0.58 -1.42 -2.27
C ARG A 15 -1.20 -0.62 -1.11
N LEU A 16 -2.46 -0.85 -0.76
CA LEU A 16 -3.15 -0.22 0.37
C LEU A 16 -3.46 -1.23 1.46
N LEU A 17 -2.94 -0.96 2.66
CA LEU A 17 -3.28 -1.68 3.87
C LEU A 17 -3.91 -0.73 4.87
N VAL A 18 -5.11 -1.07 5.34
CA VAL A 18 -5.80 -0.35 6.41
C VAL A 18 -5.87 -1.25 7.63
N LYS A 19 -5.26 -0.83 8.73
CA LYS A 19 -5.22 -1.58 9.99
C LYS A 19 -5.29 -0.64 11.17
N TRP A 20 -5.99 -1.07 12.22
CA TRP A 20 -6.08 -0.34 13.48
C TRP A 20 -4.95 -0.77 14.41
N VAL A 21 -4.17 0.20 14.88
CA VAL A 21 -3.07 0.01 15.83
C VAL A 21 -3.20 1.07 16.91
N SER A 22 -3.35 0.63 18.16
CA SER A 22 -3.40 1.53 19.32
C SER A 22 -2.01 1.90 19.81
N GLY A 23 -1.91 2.93 20.67
CA GLY A 23 -0.62 3.44 21.15
C GLY A 23 0.21 2.45 21.97
N SER A 24 -0.39 1.40 22.51
CA SER A 24 0.31 0.33 23.25
C SER A 24 0.76 -0.85 22.37
N GLU A 25 0.39 -0.86 21.09
CA GLU A 25 0.62 -1.98 20.17
C GLU A 25 1.85 -1.75 19.27
N ALA A 26 2.98 -1.34 19.85
CA ALA A 26 4.20 -1.02 19.10
C ALA A 26 4.69 -2.20 18.23
N GLN A 27 4.71 -3.43 18.77
CA GLN A 27 5.16 -4.60 18.00
C GLN A 27 4.23 -4.88 16.80
N LYS A 28 2.91 -4.78 16.99
CA LYS A 28 1.93 -4.94 15.91
C LYS A 28 2.15 -3.92 14.80
N PHE A 29 2.54 -2.68 15.13
CA PHE A 29 2.89 -1.68 14.13
C PHE A 29 4.09 -2.13 13.30
N VAL A 30 5.18 -2.56 13.96
CA VAL A 30 6.40 -3.05 13.30
C VAL A 30 6.06 -4.19 12.35
N ASP A 31 5.40 -5.24 12.84
CA ASP A 31 5.05 -6.42 12.04
C ASP A 31 4.17 -6.05 10.83
N THR A 32 3.25 -5.09 11.03
CA THR A 32 2.35 -4.62 9.97
C THR A 32 3.11 -3.87 8.88
N VAL A 33 4.05 -3.01 9.25
CA VAL A 33 4.86 -2.25 8.30
C VAL A 33 5.82 -3.18 7.54
N GLU A 34 6.42 -4.15 8.21
CA GLU A 34 7.27 -5.17 7.57
C GLU A 34 6.50 -6.02 6.57
N GLN A 35 5.30 -6.48 6.96
CA GLN A 35 4.41 -7.23 6.09
C GLN A 35 4.01 -6.41 4.85
N LEU A 36 3.54 -5.17 5.04
CA LEU A 36 3.16 -4.27 3.95
C LEU A 36 4.35 -4.02 3.01
N THR A 37 5.52 -3.73 3.57
CA THR A 37 6.73 -3.47 2.79
C THR A 37 7.12 -4.66 1.94
N THR A 38 7.02 -5.87 2.50
CA THR A 38 7.31 -7.12 1.78
C THR A 38 6.34 -7.34 0.62
N GLN A 39 5.03 -7.13 0.85
CA GLN A 39 4.01 -7.26 -0.19
C GLN A 39 4.22 -6.25 -1.32
N VAL A 40 4.44 -4.97 -0.99
CA VAL A 40 4.64 -3.90 -1.99
C VAL A 40 5.93 -4.12 -2.79
N ARG A 41 7.00 -4.62 -2.17
CA ARG A 41 8.24 -4.97 -2.88
C ARG A 41 8.03 -6.11 -3.88
N ALA A 42 7.24 -7.12 -3.53
CA ALA A 42 6.92 -8.23 -4.43
C ALA A 42 6.12 -7.78 -5.67
N LEU A 43 5.28 -6.75 -5.54
CA LEU A 43 4.55 -6.15 -6.67
C LEU A 43 5.43 -5.32 -7.62
N GLY A 44 6.68 -5.03 -7.23
CA GLY A 44 7.60 -4.22 -8.02
C GLY A 44 7.23 -2.73 -8.07
N PRO A 45 8.04 -1.92 -8.79
CA PRO A 45 7.84 -0.48 -8.87
C PRO A 45 6.54 -0.12 -9.59
N ASN A 46 5.82 0.88 -9.06
CA ASN A 46 4.62 1.43 -9.72
C ASN A 46 5.04 2.19 -11.00
N ARG A 47 4.45 1.82 -12.14
CA ARG A 47 4.73 2.43 -13.46
C ARG A 47 3.58 3.27 -14.01
N LYS A 48 2.42 3.28 -13.36
CA LYS A 48 1.18 3.84 -13.91
C LYS A 48 0.91 5.29 -13.51
N LEU A 49 1.44 5.72 -12.36
CA LEU A 49 1.44 7.13 -11.92
C LEU A 49 2.68 7.91 -12.40
N ARG A 50 3.23 7.59 -13.59
CA ARG A 50 4.27 8.43 -14.16
C ARG A 50 3.60 9.65 -14.77
N GLU A 51 3.87 10.84 -14.23
CA GLU A 51 3.59 12.09 -14.93
C GLU A 51 4.37 12.05 -16.24
N HIS A 52 3.68 11.77 -17.34
CA HIS A 52 4.17 12.12 -18.66
C HIS A 52 3.96 13.64 -18.80
N TYR A 53 4.91 14.42 -18.28
CA TYR A 53 5.12 15.78 -18.78
C TYR A 53 5.83 15.63 -20.14
N GLU A 54 5.05 15.62 -21.22
CA GLU A 54 5.54 16.03 -22.53
C GLU A 54 5.57 17.55 -22.62
#